data_AF-A0A8T3NXZ9-F1
#
_entry.id   AF-A0A8T3NXZ9-F1
#
_cell.length_a   1.000
_cell.length_b   1.000
_cell.length_c   1.000
_cell.angle_alpha   90.00
_cell.angle_beta   90.00
_cell.angle_gamma   90.00
#
_symmetry.space_group_name_H-M   'P 1'
#
loop_
_entity.id
_entity.type
_entity.pdbx_description
1 polymer ?
#
loop_
_entity_poly.entity_id
_entity_poly.type
_entity_poly.pdbx_seq_one_letter_code
_entity_poly.pdbx_strand_id
1 'polypeptide(L)'
;MYPLAPHKSALVLSSLGTDAHVGRDRGGIIHQPDIPRARDAPQEFQHDSSRSRFNRFIDRSAFVVGIIAPLSTVPQIIQIYTTRSAEDLNLGTWGLFLAFTVFWLLYGIVNRARPLIITNSIWLVSYVVVIIGAVIHG
;
A
#
# COMPACT_ATOMS: atom_id res chain seq x y z
N MET A 1 14.14 -9.02 3.32
CA MET A 1 15.34 -8.27 3.72
C MET A 1 15.23 -6.90 3.07
N TYR A 2 14.78 -5.88 3.79
CA TYR A 2 14.64 -4.52 3.24
C TYR A 2 16.03 -3.95 2.96
N PRO A 3 16.29 -3.28 1.82
CA PRO A 3 17.50 -2.50 1.66
C PRO A 3 17.40 -1.26 2.56
N LEU A 4 18.39 -1.10 3.41
CA LEU A 4 18.58 0.08 4.25
C LEU A 4 18.73 1.30 3.33
N ALA A 5 17.76 2.22 3.37
CA ALA A 5 17.88 3.52 2.72
C ALA A 5 19.06 4.30 3.33
N PRO A 6 19.96 4.90 2.52
CA PRO A 6 21.06 5.71 3.04
C PRO A 6 20.58 7.12 3.39
N HIS A 7 19.77 7.26 4.45
CA HIS A 7 19.37 8.57 4.99
C HIS A 7 20.48 9.23 5.85
N LYS A 8 21.76 8.93 5.63
CA LYS A 8 22.85 9.52 6.45
C LYS A 8 24.00 10.14 5.66
N SER A 9 24.09 9.93 4.35
CA SER A 9 25.22 10.45 3.57
C SER A 9 25.06 11.92 3.15
N ALA A 10 23.82 12.45 3.14
CA ALA A 10 23.55 13.83 2.77
C ALA A 10 24.05 14.85 3.81
N LEU A 11 24.25 14.42 5.07
CA LEU A 11 24.67 15.30 6.16
C LEU A 11 26.19 15.52 6.25
N VAL A 12 26.99 14.76 5.51
CA VAL A 12 28.47 14.89 5.54
C VAL A 12 28.96 15.91 4.50
N LEU A 13 28.15 16.24 3.48
CA LEU A 13 28.54 17.16 2.41
C LEU A 13 28.19 18.64 2.67
N SER A 14 27.46 18.96 3.74
CA SER A 14 27.22 20.35 4.14
C SER A 14 28.30 20.95 5.05
N SER A 15 29.27 20.15 5.52
CA SER A 15 30.39 20.64 6.36
C SER A 15 31.72 20.81 5.62
N LEU A 16 31.75 20.55 4.30
CA LEU A 16 32.98 20.61 3.50
C LEU A 16 32.89 21.72 2.45
N GLY A 17 32.60 22.93 2.93
CA GLY A 17 32.36 24.09 2.07
C GLY A 17 32.73 25.42 2.71
N THR A 18 33.85 25.52 3.43
CA THR A 18 34.53 26.80 3.69
C THR A 18 35.97 26.48 4.06
N ASP A 19 36.92 26.80 3.17
CA ASP A 19 38.32 27.17 3.43
C ASP A 19 39.18 26.82 2.23
N ALA A 20 39.20 27.76 1.29
CA ALA A 20 40.18 27.82 0.23
C ALA A 20 41.53 28.27 0.81
N HIS A 21 42.51 27.39 0.83
CA HIS A 21 43.92 27.79 0.84
C HIS A 21 44.69 26.99 -0.22
N VAL A 22 44.93 27.66 -1.35
CA VAL A 22 45.76 27.19 -2.45
C VAL A 22 47.22 27.17 -1.97
N GLY A 23 47.69 26.00 -1.57
CA GLY A 23 49.10 25.69 -1.37
C GLY A 23 49.72 25.21 -2.68
N ARG A 24 50.70 25.96 -3.20
CA ARG A 24 51.51 25.57 -4.36
C ARG A 24 52.57 24.59 -3.88
N ASP A 25 52.45 23.29 -4.21
CA ASP A 25 53.54 22.34 -3.99
C ASP A 25 53.84 21.45 -5.21
N ARG A 26 55.13 21.14 -5.34
CA ARG A 26 55.83 20.64 -6.52
C ARG A 26 55.94 19.12 -6.49
N GLY A 27 55.91 18.49 -7.67
CA GLY A 27 56.81 17.36 -7.97
C GLY A 27 56.39 15.94 -7.58
N GLY A 28 55.12 15.57 -7.71
CA GLY A 28 54.71 14.16 -7.71
C GLY A 28 53.52 13.95 -8.63
N ILE A 29 53.62 13.01 -9.59
CA ILE A 29 52.45 12.56 -10.35
C ILE A 29 51.65 11.67 -9.41
N ILE A 30 50.91 12.29 -8.50
CA ILE A 30 49.84 11.61 -7.80
C ILE A 30 48.76 11.47 -8.86
N HIS A 31 48.56 10.24 -9.36
CA HIS A 31 47.36 9.92 -10.13
C HIS A 31 46.18 10.15 -9.20
N GLN A 32 45.63 11.37 -9.25
CA GLN A 32 44.34 11.66 -8.65
C GLN A 32 43.38 10.66 -9.29
N PRO A 33 42.76 9.74 -8.53
CA PRO A 33 41.74 8.89 -9.10
C PRO A 33 40.68 9.83 -9.69
N ASP A 34 40.39 9.67 -10.98
CA ASP A 34 39.30 10.39 -11.63
C ASP A 34 38.02 9.96 -10.92
N ILE A 35 37.61 10.72 -9.91
CA ILE A 35 36.34 10.51 -9.24
C ILE A 35 35.30 10.82 -10.30
N PRO A 36 34.47 9.83 -10.71
CA PRO A 36 33.38 10.09 -11.65
C PRO A 36 32.60 11.28 -11.14
N ARG A 37 32.47 12.33 -11.95
CA ARG A 37 31.72 13.51 -11.49
C ARG A 37 30.29 13.05 -11.22
N ALA A 38 29.55 13.78 -10.40
CA ALA A 38 28.14 13.46 -10.14
C ALA A 38 27.30 13.31 -11.43
N ARG A 39 27.72 13.92 -12.55
CA ARG A 39 27.14 13.78 -13.89
C ARG A 39 27.49 12.47 -14.63
N ASP A 40 28.56 11.82 -14.21
CA ASP A 40 29.10 10.56 -14.76
C ASP A 40 28.61 9.36 -13.94
N ALA A 41 27.88 9.59 -12.83
CA ALA A 41 27.17 8.54 -12.12
C ALA A 41 26.17 7.90 -13.10
N PRO A 42 26.13 6.55 -13.22
CA PRO A 42 25.09 5.88 -13.97
C PRO A 42 23.75 6.46 -13.51
N GLN A 43 22.94 6.95 -14.44
CA GLN A 43 21.56 7.30 -14.11
C GLN A 43 20.94 6.03 -13.54
N GLU A 44 20.86 5.97 -12.22
CA GLU A 44 20.25 4.88 -11.47
C GLU A 44 18.88 4.70 -12.09
N PHE A 45 18.65 3.54 -12.71
CA PHE A 45 17.50 3.27 -13.59
C PHE A 45 16.23 3.84 -12.97
N GLN A 46 15.88 5.06 -13.37
CA GLN A 46 14.58 5.62 -13.10
C GLN A 46 13.67 4.72 -13.92
N HIS A 47 13.05 3.76 -13.23
CA HIS A 47 12.11 2.83 -13.83
C HIS A 47 10.91 3.66 -14.31
N ASP A 48 11.02 4.19 -15.52
CA ASP A 48 10.03 5.00 -16.18
C ASP A 48 8.82 4.13 -16.50
N SER A 49 7.87 4.15 -15.57
CA SER A 49 6.47 4.56 -15.73
C SER A 49 5.70 4.29 -17.04
N SER A 50 6.07 3.30 -17.84
CA SER A 50 5.15 2.72 -18.83
C SER A 50 4.07 1.93 -18.09
N ARG A 51 3.08 2.63 -17.51
CA ARG A 51 1.81 2.02 -17.14
C ARG A 51 1.20 1.50 -18.43
N SER A 52 1.40 0.21 -18.67
CA SER A 52 0.81 -0.50 -19.79
C SER A 52 -0.71 -0.24 -19.81
N ARG A 53 -1.33 -0.34 -20.99
CA ARG A 53 -2.80 -0.26 -21.10
C ARG A 53 -3.50 -1.21 -20.11
N PHE A 54 -2.84 -2.34 -19.82
CA PHE A 54 -3.25 -3.31 -18.82
C PHE A 54 -3.25 -2.72 -17.40
N ASN A 55 -2.20 -2.03 -16.95
CA ASN A 55 -2.17 -1.43 -15.60
C ASN A 55 -3.31 -0.42 -15.39
N ARG A 56 -3.57 0.45 -16.37
CA ARG A 56 -4.70 1.40 -16.31
C ARG A 56 -6.05 0.71 -16.30
N PHE A 57 -6.18 -0.40 -17.01
CA PHE A 57 -7.40 -1.22 -17.00
C PHE A 57 -7.62 -1.87 -15.63
N ILE A 58 -6.58 -2.46 -15.04
CA ILE A 58 -6.62 -3.04 -13.68
C ILE A 58 -6.95 -1.98 -12.63
N ASP A 59 -6.34 -0.79 -12.71
CA ASP A 59 -6.62 0.30 -11.77
C ASP A 59 -8.11 0.70 -11.81
N ARG A 60 -8.70 0.79 -13.00
CA ARG A 60 -10.11 1.14 -13.17
C ARG A 60 -11.03 0.01 -12.72
N SER A 61 -10.71 -1.24 -13.07
CA SER A 61 -11.52 -2.39 -12.67
C SER A 61 -11.48 -2.60 -11.16
N ALA A 62 -10.38 -2.31 -10.49
CA ALA A 62 -10.26 -2.42 -9.03
C ALA A 62 -11.28 -1.55 -8.29
N PHE A 63 -11.58 -0.34 -8.76
CA PHE A 63 -12.64 0.49 -8.18
C PHE A 63 -14.03 -0.12 -8.33
N VAL A 64 -14.34 -0.62 -9.52
CA VAL A 64 -15.64 -1.23 -9.82
C VAL A 64 -15.83 -2.53 -9.02
N VAL A 65 -14.81 -3.39 -9.04
CA VAL A 65 -14.80 -4.66 -8.29
C VAL A 65 -14.85 -4.40 -6.78
N GLY A 66 -14.19 -3.36 -6.27
CA GLY A 66 -14.26 -2.98 -4.86
C GLY A 66 -15.67 -2.65 -4.36
N ILE A 67 -16.58 -2.25 -5.26
CA ILE A 67 -17.99 -2.02 -4.94
C ILE A 67 -18.82 -3.28 -5.18
N ILE A 68 -18.61 -3.96 -6.31
CA ILE A 68 -19.41 -5.14 -6.69
C ILE A 68 -19.13 -6.34 -5.78
N ALA A 69 -17.88 -6.55 -5.38
CA ALA A 69 -17.49 -7.72 -4.58
C ALA A 69 -18.25 -7.79 -3.23
N PRO A 70 -18.33 -6.72 -2.41
CA PRO A 70 -19.18 -6.73 -1.21
C PRO A 70 -20.65 -7.02 -1.48
N LEU A 71 -21.19 -6.58 -2.63
CA LEU A 71 -22.60 -6.84 -2.99
C LEU A 71 -22.88 -8.32 -3.26
N SER A 72 -21.83 -9.14 -3.46
CA SER A 72 -21.99 -10.59 -3.55
C SER A 72 -22.47 -11.24 -2.24
N THR A 73 -22.50 -10.52 -1.11
CA THR A 73 -23.14 -10.98 0.12
C THR A 73 -24.65 -10.81 0.14
N VAL A 74 -25.24 -10.07 -0.81
CA VAL A 74 -26.68 -9.82 -0.84
C VAL A 74 -27.50 -11.11 -0.91
N PRO A 75 -27.16 -12.12 -1.75
CA PRO A 75 -27.86 -13.41 -1.73
C PRO A 75 -27.83 -14.10 -0.36
N GLN A 76 -26.68 -14.05 0.34
CA GLN A 76 -26.54 -14.61 1.69
C GLN A 76 -27.45 -13.89 2.70
N ILE A 77 -27.51 -12.56 2.62
CA ILE A 77 -28.41 -11.75 3.45
C ILE A 77 -29.86 -12.12 3.15
N ILE A 78 -30.26 -12.14 1.88
CA ILE A 78 -31.62 -12.52 1.47
C ILE A 78 -31.99 -13.90 1.99
N GLN A 79 -31.09 -14.88 1.87
CA GLN A 79 -31.32 -16.23 2.37
C GLN A 79 -31.67 -16.21 3.86
N ILE A 80 -30.83 -15.62 4.72
CA ILE A 80 -31.04 -15.58 6.18
C ILE A 80 -32.39 -14.96 6.56
N TYR A 81 -32.72 -13.79 5.99
CA TYR A 81 -33.94 -13.07 6.35
C TYR A 81 -35.21 -13.66 5.70
N THR A 82 -35.08 -14.43 4.62
CA THR A 82 -36.21 -15.09 3.96
C THR A 82 -36.49 -16.45 4.57
N THR A 83 -35.47 -17.30 4.72
CA THR A 83 -35.63 -18.64 5.31
C THR A 83 -35.80 -18.59 6.82
N ARG A 84 -35.44 -17.46 7.45
CA ARG A 84 -35.44 -17.30 8.92
C ARG A 84 -34.61 -18.37 9.62
N SER A 85 -33.57 -18.85 8.93
CA SER A 85 -32.64 -19.85 9.44
C SER A 85 -31.20 -19.47 9.05
N ALA A 86 -30.31 -19.56 10.04
CA ALA A 86 -28.88 -19.40 9.88
C ALA A 86 -28.09 -20.54 10.55
N GLU A 87 -28.71 -21.71 10.74
CA GLU A 87 -28.12 -22.86 11.42
C GLU A 87 -26.81 -23.34 10.77
N ASP A 88 -26.69 -23.18 9.45
CA ASP A 88 -25.50 -23.57 8.69
C ASP A 88 -24.35 -22.55 8.77
N LEU A 89 -24.57 -21.38 9.39
CA LEU A 89 -23.57 -20.31 9.44
C LEU A 89 -22.69 -20.44 10.69
N ASN A 90 -21.38 -20.54 10.46
CA ASN A 90 -20.41 -20.43 11.54
C ASN A 90 -20.20 -18.95 11.93
N LEU A 91 -20.75 -18.52 13.07
CA LEU A 91 -20.59 -17.15 13.58
C LEU A 91 -19.12 -16.75 13.80
N GLY A 92 -18.25 -17.70 14.14
CA GLY A 92 -16.81 -17.45 14.28
C GLY A 92 -16.15 -17.04 12.96
N THR A 93 -16.53 -17.69 11.86
CA THR A 93 -16.04 -17.34 10.51
C THR A 93 -16.44 -15.91 10.13
N TRP A 94 -17.71 -15.56 10.30
CA TRP A 94 -18.19 -14.21 9.98
C TRP A 94 -17.62 -13.15 10.93
N GLY A 95 -17.43 -13.49 12.21
CA GLY A 95 -16.74 -12.63 13.18
C GLY A 95 -15.28 -12.35 12.81
N LEU A 96 -14.54 -13.35 12.32
CA LEU A 96 -13.18 -13.16 11.81
C LEU A 96 -13.14 -12.26 10.58
N PHE A 97 -14.06 -12.44 9.63
CA PHE A 97 -14.17 -11.55 8.47
C PHE A 97 -14.47 -10.10 8.89
N LEU A 98 -15.33 -9.90 9.88
CA LEU A 98 -15.60 -8.58 10.44
C LEU A 98 -14.33 -7.97 11.04
N ALA A 99 -13.57 -8.72 11.85
CA ALA A 99 -12.33 -8.26 12.46
C ALA A 99 -11.26 -7.87 11.42
N PHE A 100 -11.06 -8.69 10.39
CA PHE A 100 -10.14 -8.37 9.29
C PHE A 100 -10.58 -7.14 8.51
N THR A 101 -11.88 -6.98 8.28
CA THR A 101 -12.43 -5.81 7.58
C THR A 101 -12.21 -4.54 8.37
N VAL A 102 -12.41 -4.56 9.68
CA VAL A 102 -12.11 -3.42 10.57
C VAL A 102 -10.62 -3.07 10.49
N PHE A 103 -9.74 -4.07 10.56
CA PHE A 103 -8.30 -3.85 10.44
C PHE A 103 -7.93 -3.19 9.10
N TRP A 104 -8.45 -3.70 7.99
CA TRP A 104 -8.18 -3.15 6.65
C TRP A 104 -8.79 -1.76 6.44
N LEU A 105 -9.96 -1.50 7.03
CA LEU A 105 -10.58 -0.18 7.00
C LEU A 105 -9.70 0.84 7.74
N LEU A 106 -9.24 0.51 8.95
CA LEU A 106 -8.33 1.36 9.73
C LEU A 106 -7.01 1.59 8.98
N TYR A 107 -6.43 0.53 8.41
CA TYR A 107 -5.23 0.64 7.58
C TYR A 107 -5.46 1.58 6.38
N GLY A 108 -6.60 1.46 5.69
CA GLY A 108 -6.97 2.33 4.59
C GLY A 108 -7.10 3.78 4.99
N ILE A 109 -7.69 4.07 6.16
CA ILE A 109 -7.82 5.42 6.72
C ILE A 109 -6.45 6.02 6.99
N VAL A 110 -5.57 5.30 7.70
CA VAL A 110 -4.21 5.75 8.04
C VAL A 110 -3.41 6.09 6.77
N ASN A 111 -3.54 5.26 5.73
CA ASN A 111 -2.83 5.45 4.46
C ASN A 111 -3.58 6.34 3.45
N ARG A 112 -4.72 6.93 3.83
CA ARG A 112 -5.60 7.74 2.96
C ARG A 112 -5.99 7.04 1.64
N ALA A 113 -6.08 5.71 1.68
CA ALA A 113 -6.39 4.87 0.52
C ALA A 113 -7.92 4.81 0.29
N ARG A 114 -8.47 5.85 -0.34
CA ARG A 114 -9.93 6.00 -0.61
C ARG A 114 -10.62 4.72 -1.14
N PRO A 115 -10.07 3.98 -2.13
CA PRO A 115 -10.75 2.79 -2.67
C PRO A 115 -10.88 1.69 -1.62
N LEU A 116 -9.85 1.53 -0.79
CA LEU A 116 -9.80 0.54 0.28
C LEU A 116 -10.77 0.91 1.40
N ILE A 117 -10.88 2.20 1.74
CA ILE A 117 -11.83 2.71 2.73
C ILE A 117 -13.27 2.42 2.27
N ILE A 118 -13.63 2.78 1.05
CA ILE A 118 -14.99 2.58 0.51
C ILE A 118 -15.33 1.08 0.49
N THR A 119 -14.45 0.25 -0.08
CA THR A 119 -14.66 -1.19 -0.19
C THR A 119 -14.86 -1.85 1.18
N ASN A 120 -13.99 -1.57 2.15
CA ASN A 120 -14.10 -2.16 3.48
C ASN A 120 -15.27 -1.60 4.28
N SER A 121 -15.72 -0.37 4.01
CA SER A 121 -16.94 0.16 4.64
C SER A 121 -18.18 -0.63 4.21
N ILE A 122 -18.28 -0.98 2.93
CA ILE A 122 -19.41 -1.78 2.42
C ILE A 122 -19.34 -3.20 2.98
N TRP A 123 -18.15 -3.83 2.97
CA TRP A 123 -17.94 -5.14 3.61
C TRP A 123 -18.33 -5.13 5.09
N LEU A 124 -17.96 -4.09 5.82
CA LEU A 124 -18.27 -3.96 7.25
C LEU A 124 -19.78 -4.00 7.47
N VAL A 125 -20.54 -3.21 6.72
CA VAL A 125 -22.00 -3.18 6.80
C VAL A 125 -22.59 -4.55 6.42
N SER A 126 -22.15 -5.14 5.32
CA SER A 126 -22.60 -6.47 4.88
C SER A 126 -22.40 -7.54 5.94
N TYR A 127 -21.19 -7.61 6.53
CA TYR A 127 -20.88 -8.60 7.56
C TYR A 127 -21.65 -8.37 8.85
N VAL A 128 -21.86 -7.12 9.27
CA VAL A 128 -22.72 -6.80 10.41
C VAL A 128 -24.15 -7.28 10.15
N VAL A 129 -24.71 -7.02 8.96
CA VAL A 129 -26.08 -7.45 8.61
C VAL A 129 -26.21 -8.97 8.61
N VAL A 130 -25.21 -9.69 8.09
CA VAL A 130 -25.16 -11.16 8.13
C VAL A 130 -25.07 -11.67 9.56
N ILE A 131 -24.19 -11.12 10.39
CA ILE A 131 -24.01 -11.54 11.78
C ILE A 131 -25.29 -11.28 12.59
N ILE A 132 -25.93 -10.11 12.44
CA ILE A 132 -27.20 -9.82 13.10
C ILE A 132 -28.27 -10.83 12.68
N GLY A 133 -28.40 -11.08 11.38
CA GLY A 133 -29.34 -12.07 10.86
C GLY A 133 -29.07 -13.46 11.44
N ALA A 134 -27.80 -13.85 11.50
CA ALA A 134 -27.38 -15.14 12.04
C ALA A 134 -27.60 -15.28 13.55
N VAL A 135 -27.49 -14.19 14.33
CA VAL A 135 -27.78 -14.21 15.77
C VAL A 135 -29.30 -14.27 16.04
N ILE A 136 -30.12 -13.67 15.18
CA ILE A 136 -31.59 -13.64 15.35
C ILE A 136 -32.23 -14.94 14.82
N HIS A 137 -31.65 -15.57 13.80
CA HIS A 137 -32.21 -16.70 13.07
C HIS A 137 -31.38 -17.98 13.15
N GLY A 138 -30.29 -17.99 13.92
CA GLY A 138 -29.46 -19.17 14.18
C GLY A 138 -29.83 -19.89 15.46
#